data_AF-A0A935YQ06-F1
#
_entry.id   AF-A0A935YQ06-F1
#
_cell.length_a   1.000
_cell.length_b   1.000
_cell.length_c   1.000
_cell.angle_alpha   90.00
_cell.angle_beta   90.00
_cell.angle_gamma   90.00
#
_symmetry.space_group_name_H-M   'P 1'
#
loop_
_entity.id
_entity.type
_entity.pdbx_description
1 polymer ?
#
loop_
_entity_poly.entity_id
_entity_poly.type
_entity_poly.pdbx_seq_one_letter_code
_entity_poly.pdbx_strand_id
1 'polypeptide(L)'
;MFDHLHGQWKNDRVEGRRLLLVLDALNEAPFAEMVTDEALELIAVAACYPWCKVILSTRQEWLSLWAGKMGAQEKSRLEELRPWLYVVEQPGEHMQQKGPPVLTLEPFSAEQAAEVYRRYQAHAGHPIDGKRIPACRGAWETLIKPTRELLTNPLYLHLFMEAFRRSGRRGR
;
A
#
# COMPACT_ATOMS: atom_id res chain seq x y z
N MET A 1 25.43 3.91 -9.65
CA MET A 1 24.94 4.32 -8.31
C MET A 1 24.94 3.16 -7.32
N PHE A 2 24.28 2.03 -7.61
CA PHE A 2 24.24 0.87 -6.69
C PHE A 2 25.59 0.23 -6.41
N ASP A 3 26.51 0.16 -7.38
CA ASP A 3 27.88 -0.34 -7.12
C ASP A 3 28.63 0.48 -6.08
N HIS A 4 28.45 1.80 -6.11
CA HIS A 4 29.02 2.70 -5.12
C HIS A 4 28.42 2.43 -3.73
N LEU A 5 27.09 2.34 -3.65
CA LEU A 5 26.39 2.00 -2.40
C LEU A 5 26.78 0.61 -1.88
N HIS A 6 26.97 -0.36 -2.76
CA HIS A 6 27.41 -1.70 -2.39
C HIS A 6 28.84 -1.72 -1.87
N GLY A 7 29.74 -0.92 -2.49
CA GLY A 7 31.09 -0.70 -1.97
C GLY A 7 31.07 -0.09 -0.57
N GLN A 8 30.19 0.89 -0.32
CA GLN A 8 30.00 1.44 1.03
C GLN A 8 29.41 0.41 1.99
N TRP A 9 28.42 -0.38 1.55
CA TRP A 9 27.79 -1.43 2.36
C TRP A 9 28.79 -2.50 2.80
N LYS A 10 29.75 -2.90 1.96
CA LYS A 10 30.81 -3.85 2.34
C LYS A 10 31.72 -3.32 3.46
N ASN A 11 31.88 -2.00 3.55
CA ASN A 11 32.67 -1.34 4.58
C ASN A 11 31.84 -0.94 5.80
N ASP A 12 30.54 -1.21 5.76
CA ASP A 12 29.63 -0.94 6.85
C ASP A 12 29.92 -1.88 8.02
N ARG A 13 29.94 -1.34 9.22
CA ARG A 13 30.19 -2.10 10.45
C ARG A 13 28.89 -2.61 11.09
N VAL A 14 27.75 -2.26 10.52
CA VAL A 14 26.44 -2.66 11.03
C VAL A 14 26.00 -3.97 10.39
N GLU A 15 26.10 -5.04 11.17
CA GLU A 15 25.64 -6.36 10.77
C GLU A 15 24.13 -6.34 10.45
N GLY A 16 23.76 -6.95 9.32
CA GLY A 16 22.36 -7.08 8.93
C GLY A 16 21.68 -5.83 8.37
N ARG A 17 22.41 -4.71 8.15
CA ARG A 17 21.80 -3.49 7.59
C ARG A 17 21.09 -3.78 6.25
N ARG A 18 19.89 -3.23 6.12
CA ARG A 18 19.05 -3.27 4.92
C ARG A 18 18.70 -1.86 4.47
N LEU A 19 18.57 -1.66 3.16
CA LEU A 19 18.00 -0.48 2.54
C LEU A 19 16.65 -0.83 1.95
N LEU A 20 15.62 -0.04 2.29
CA LEU A 20 14.29 -0.13 1.70
C LEU A 20 14.03 1.17 0.94
N LEU A 21 13.77 1.06 -0.37
CA LEU A 21 13.35 2.17 -1.21
C LEU A 21 11.85 2.03 -1.45
N VAL A 22 11.08 3.06 -1.10
CA VAL A 22 9.62 3.07 -1.30
C VAL A 22 9.29 4.15 -2.32
N LEU A 23 8.73 3.75 -3.45
CA LEU A 23 8.21 4.64 -4.48
C LEU A 23 6.69 4.57 -4.45
N ASP A 24 6.09 5.63 -3.89
CA ASP A 24 4.65 5.69 -3.66
C ASP A 24 3.92 6.36 -4.83
N ALA A 25 2.74 5.85 -5.16
CA ALA A 25 1.80 6.39 -6.13
C ALA A 25 2.43 6.69 -7.50
N LEU A 26 3.15 5.71 -8.09
CA LEU A 26 3.81 5.87 -9.40
C LEU A 26 2.87 6.38 -10.50
N ASN A 27 1.60 5.98 -10.44
CA ASN A 27 0.56 6.40 -11.37
C ASN A 27 0.21 7.91 -11.28
N GLU A 28 0.67 8.63 -10.27
CA GLU A 28 0.43 10.07 -10.10
C GLU A 28 1.58 10.93 -10.68
N ALA A 29 2.65 10.30 -11.18
CA ALA A 29 3.73 11.01 -11.84
C ALA A 29 3.27 11.65 -13.17
N PRO A 30 3.84 12.82 -13.56
CA PRO A 30 3.53 13.47 -14.84
C PRO A 30 3.73 12.56 -16.07
N PHE A 31 4.70 11.63 -15.97
CA PHE A 31 5.03 10.63 -16.98
C PHE A 31 5.00 9.22 -16.38
N ALA A 32 3.83 8.79 -15.88
CA ALA A 32 3.66 7.55 -15.12
C ALA A 32 4.22 6.29 -15.82
N GLU A 33 4.06 6.16 -17.14
CA GLU A 33 4.57 4.99 -17.89
C GLU A 33 6.11 4.95 -17.86
N MET A 34 6.77 6.06 -18.20
CA MET A 34 8.24 6.19 -18.17
C MET A 34 8.81 5.95 -16.78
N VAL A 35 8.22 6.56 -15.75
CA VAL A 35 8.68 6.39 -14.36
C VAL A 35 8.49 4.94 -13.89
N THR A 36 7.43 4.28 -14.35
CA THR A 36 7.22 2.85 -14.05
C THR A 36 8.29 1.99 -14.71
N ASP A 37 8.64 2.25 -15.97
CA ASP A 37 9.74 1.55 -16.64
C ASP A 37 11.07 1.74 -15.92
N GLU A 38 11.41 2.97 -15.54
CA GLU A 38 12.61 3.27 -14.75
C GLU A 38 12.60 2.53 -13.38
N ALA A 39 11.43 2.46 -12.73
CA ALA A 39 11.27 1.74 -11.47
C ALA A 39 11.42 0.22 -11.63
N LEU A 40 10.99 -0.34 -12.76
CA LEU A 40 11.19 -1.76 -13.07
C LEU A 40 12.66 -2.07 -13.38
N GLU A 41 13.36 -1.19 -14.10
CA GLU A 41 14.81 -1.29 -14.31
C GLU A 41 15.58 -1.19 -12.98
N LEU A 42 15.13 -0.31 -12.08
CA LEU A 42 15.66 -0.20 -10.72
C LEU A 42 15.53 -1.51 -9.94
N ILE A 43 14.40 -2.20 -10.06
CA ILE A 43 14.18 -3.51 -9.44
C ILE A 43 15.17 -4.54 -9.98
N ALA A 44 15.33 -4.63 -11.30
CA ALA A 44 16.31 -5.54 -11.92
C ALA A 44 17.73 -5.33 -11.39
N VAL A 45 18.16 -4.08 -11.23
CA VAL A 45 19.46 -3.76 -10.66
C VAL A 45 19.54 -4.10 -9.17
N ALA A 46 18.52 -3.71 -8.38
CA ALA A 46 18.47 -3.96 -6.94
C ALA A 46 18.46 -5.47 -6.61
N ALA A 47 17.94 -6.29 -7.51
CA ALA A 47 17.88 -7.75 -7.42
C ALA A 47 19.25 -8.41 -7.20
N CYS A 48 20.32 -7.81 -7.73
CA CYS A 48 21.70 -8.26 -7.52
C CYS A 48 22.23 -8.01 -6.09
N TYR A 49 21.49 -7.27 -5.26
CA TYR A 49 21.93 -6.82 -3.94
C TYR A 49 20.93 -7.26 -2.85
N PRO A 50 21.19 -8.38 -2.14
CA PRO A 50 20.26 -8.93 -1.14
C PRO A 50 19.90 -7.97 0.02
N TRP A 51 20.75 -6.98 0.28
CA TRP A 51 20.56 -5.97 1.32
C TRP A 51 19.61 -4.84 0.91
N CYS A 52 19.27 -4.71 -0.37
CA CYS A 52 18.38 -3.68 -0.90
C CYS A 52 17.02 -4.29 -1.30
N LYS A 53 15.93 -3.62 -0.96
CA LYS A 53 14.58 -3.93 -1.45
C LYS A 53 13.91 -2.67 -1.96
N VAL A 54 13.10 -2.83 -3.01
CA VAL A 54 12.34 -1.76 -3.63
C VAL A 54 10.86 -2.14 -3.52
N ILE A 55 10.05 -1.20 -3.02
CA ILE A 55 8.59 -1.32 -2.88
C ILE A 55 7.99 -0.25 -3.76
N LEU A 56 7.13 -0.67 -4.67
CA LEU A 56 6.38 0.22 -5.56
C LEU A 56 4.90 0.16 -5.18
N SER A 57 4.24 1.31 -5.13
CA SER A 57 2.78 1.37 -5.01
C SER A 57 2.19 2.05 -6.25
N THR A 58 1.05 1.54 -6.69
CA THR A 58 0.29 2.07 -7.83
C THR A 58 -1.17 1.68 -7.71
N ARG A 59 -2.06 2.41 -8.39
CA ARG A 59 -3.47 2.05 -8.50
C ARG A 59 -3.66 0.85 -9.42
N GLN A 60 -4.49 -0.10 -8.99
CA GLN A 60 -4.73 -1.34 -9.73
C GLN A 60 -5.29 -1.08 -11.13
N GLU A 61 -6.20 -0.11 -11.27
CA GLU A 61 -6.83 0.23 -12.55
C GLU A 61 -5.80 0.74 -13.55
N TRP A 62 -4.84 1.55 -13.08
CA TRP A 62 -3.75 2.03 -13.93
C TRP A 62 -2.89 0.87 -14.40
N LEU A 63 -2.55 -0.05 -13.50
CA LEU A 63 -1.75 -1.23 -13.84
C LEU A 63 -2.47 -2.13 -14.85
N SER A 64 -3.78 -2.34 -14.70
CA SER A 64 -4.59 -3.11 -15.64
C SER A 64 -4.65 -2.44 -17.03
N LEU A 65 -4.76 -1.11 -17.08
CA LEU A 65 -4.74 -0.36 -18.34
C LEU A 65 -3.37 -0.43 -19.01
N TRP A 66 -2.29 -0.25 -18.25
CA TRP A 66 -0.93 -0.32 -18.77
C TRP A 66 -0.59 -1.72 -19.28
N ALA A 67 -0.92 -2.76 -18.52
CA ALA A 67 -0.75 -4.15 -18.95
C ALA A 67 -1.64 -4.51 -20.16
N GLY A 68 -2.84 -3.93 -20.26
CA GLY A 68 -3.74 -4.12 -21.40
C GLY A 68 -3.32 -3.40 -22.67
N LYS A 69 -2.56 -2.30 -22.56
CA LYS A 69 -1.97 -1.57 -23.71
C LYS A 69 -0.80 -2.31 -24.34
N MET A 70 -0.03 -3.07 -23.54
CA MET A 70 0.96 -4.01 -24.07
C MET A 70 0.19 -5.13 -24.79
N GLY A 71 -0.02 -4.99 -26.10
CA GLY A 71 -0.79 -5.95 -26.89
C GLY A 71 -0.24 -7.37 -26.77
N ALA A 72 -1.00 -8.37 -27.22
CA ALA A 72 -0.70 -9.80 -27.12
C ALA A 72 0.66 -10.27 -27.72
N GLN A 73 1.43 -9.37 -28.34
CA GLN A 73 2.74 -9.64 -28.94
C GLN A 73 3.93 -9.06 -28.14
N GLU A 74 3.73 -8.13 -27.20
CA GLU A 74 4.80 -7.61 -26.36
C GLU A 74 4.90 -8.43 -25.07
N LYS A 75 6.10 -8.92 -24.75
CA LYS A 75 6.36 -9.57 -23.46
C LYS A 75 6.24 -8.53 -22.36
N SER A 76 5.34 -8.77 -21.41
CA SER A 76 5.19 -7.93 -20.22
C SER A 76 6.49 -7.89 -19.43
N ARG A 77 7.10 -6.69 -19.28
CA ARG A 77 8.28 -6.47 -18.43
C ARG A 77 8.08 -6.93 -16.99
N LEU A 78 6.84 -6.88 -16.48
CA LEU A 78 6.51 -7.42 -15.15
C LEU A 78 6.70 -8.93 -15.06
N GLU A 79 6.37 -9.66 -16.12
CA GLU A 79 6.56 -11.12 -16.17
C GLU A 79 8.04 -11.48 -16.30
N GLU A 80 8.83 -10.68 -17.01
CA GLU A 80 10.29 -10.86 -17.08
C GLU A 80 10.96 -10.69 -15.72
N LEU A 81 10.46 -9.74 -14.93
CA LEU A 81 10.96 -9.46 -13.58
C LEU A 81 10.35 -10.36 -12.50
N ARG A 82 9.37 -11.21 -12.84
CA ARG A 82 8.66 -12.08 -11.90
C ARG A 82 9.57 -12.86 -10.94
N PRO A 83 10.73 -13.43 -11.35
CA PRO A 83 11.62 -14.15 -10.43
C PRO A 83 12.19 -13.28 -9.30
N TRP A 84 12.20 -11.96 -9.48
CA TRP A 84 12.78 -10.98 -8.56
C TRP A 84 11.71 -10.23 -7.75
N LEU A 85 10.44 -10.43 -8.09
CA LEU A 85 9.31 -9.80 -7.44
C LEU A 85 8.81 -10.69 -6.31
N TYR A 86 8.46 -10.05 -5.19
CA TYR A 86 7.85 -10.77 -4.08
C TYR A 86 6.40 -11.11 -4.45
N VAL A 87 6.18 -12.37 -4.79
CA VAL A 87 4.84 -12.93 -4.98
C VAL A 87 4.45 -13.65 -3.70
N VAL A 88 3.34 -13.24 -3.08
CA VAL A 88 2.76 -14.02 -2.00
C VAL A 88 2.17 -15.28 -2.62
N GLU A 89 2.85 -16.41 -2.46
CA GLU A 89 2.31 -17.71 -2.85
C GLU A 89 1.08 -17.99 -1.98
N GLN A 90 -0.10 -18.05 -2.60
CA GLN A 90 -1.29 -18.50 -1.89
C GLN A 90 -1.20 -20.03 -1.68
N PRO A 91 -1.41 -20.52 -0.44
CA PRO A 91 -1.32 -21.95 -0.17
C PRO A 91 -2.43 -22.69 -0.91
N GLY A 92 -2.05 -23.49 -1.91
CA GLY A 92 -2.96 -24.36 -2.66
C GLY A 92 -3.01 -24.13 -4.17
N GLU A 93 -2.47 -23.02 -4.68
CA GLU A 93 -2.46 -22.73 -6.12
C GLU A 93 -1.10 -23.02 -6.77
N HIS A 94 -0.85 -24.29 -7.09
CA HIS A 94 0.21 -24.69 -8.05
C HIS A 94 -0.18 -24.39 -9.52
N MET A 95 -1.10 -23.45 -9.75
CA MET A 95 -1.53 -23.06 -11.09
C MET A 95 -1.11 -21.63 -11.37
N GLN A 96 -0.23 -21.49 -12.37
CA GLN A 96 0.05 -20.31 -13.18
C GLN A 96 -0.95 -19.15 -12.97
N GLN A 97 -0.70 -18.29 -11.98
CA GLN A 97 -1.43 -17.03 -11.91
C GLN A 97 -1.00 -16.19 -13.11
N LYS A 98 -1.88 -16.10 -14.12
CA LYS A 98 -1.78 -15.25 -15.32
C LYS A 98 -1.81 -13.74 -15.02
N GLY A 99 -1.67 -13.35 -13.75
CA GLY A 99 -1.70 -11.97 -13.30
C GLY A 99 -0.29 -11.47 -12.97
N PRO A 100 -0.07 -10.14 -13.07
CA PRO A 100 1.19 -9.55 -12.69
C PRO A 100 1.48 -9.83 -11.21
N PRO A 101 2.76 -10.02 -10.83
CA PRO A 101 3.21 -10.34 -9.47
C PRO A 101 3.04 -9.14 -8.52
N VAL A 102 1.79 -8.86 -8.14
CA VAL A 102 1.39 -7.67 -7.40
C VAL A 102 0.72 -8.09 -6.10
N LEU A 103 1.11 -7.45 -5.00
CA LEU A 103 0.37 -7.55 -3.76
C LEU A 103 -0.80 -6.55 -3.81
N THR A 104 -2.03 -7.07 -3.85
CA THR A 104 -3.23 -6.24 -3.69
C THR A 104 -3.45 -5.93 -2.21
N LEU A 105 -3.61 -4.65 -1.89
CA LEU A 105 -4.05 -4.24 -0.56
C LEU A 105 -5.58 -4.35 -0.50
N GLU A 106 -6.05 -5.44 0.08
CA GLU A 106 -7.47 -5.68 0.29
C GLU A 106 -8.08 -4.69 1.30
N PRO A 107 -9.37 -4.35 1.17
CA PRO A 107 -10.11 -3.68 2.23
C PRO A 107 -10.01 -4.45 3.56
N PHE A 108 -10.30 -3.76 4.67
CA PHE A 108 -10.37 -4.44 5.96
C PHE A 108 -11.46 -5.52 5.94
N SER A 109 -11.19 -6.64 6.60
CA SER A 109 -12.27 -7.53 7.02
C SER A 109 -13.25 -6.79 7.94
N ALA A 110 -14.48 -7.27 8.07
CA ALA A 110 -15.45 -6.67 8.98
C ALA A 110 -14.94 -6.58 10.43
N GLU A 111 -14.16 -7.57 10.87
CA GLU A 111 -13.55 -7.63 12.20
C GLU A 111 -12.42 -6.60 12.34
N GLN A 112 -11.56 -6.47 11.33
CA GLN A 112 -10.50 -5.46 11.29
C GLN A 112 -11.09 -4.04 11.30
N ALA A 113 -12.13 -3.79 10.50
CA ALA A 113 -12.82 -2.50 10.46
C ALA A 113 -13.46 -2.16 11.82
N ALA A 114 -14.14 -3.12 12.46
CA ALA A 114 -14.70 -2.95 13.79
C ALA A 114 -13.62 -2.62 14.84
N GLU A 115 -12.47 -3.30 14.76
CA GLU A 115 -11.35 -3.07 15.67
C GLU A 115 -10.74 -1.68 15.49
N VAL A 116 -10.47 -1.26 14.24
CA VAL A 116 -9.98 0.09 13.95
C VAL A 116 -10.99 1.14 14.40
N TYR A 117 -12.29 0.92 14.16
CA TYR A 117 -13.36 1.79 14.62
C TYR A 117 -13.30 1.99 16.15
N ARG A 118 -13.21 0.90 16.92
CA ARG A 118 -13.09 0.96 18.40
C ARG A 118 -11.82 1.67 18.85
N ARG A 119 -10.70 1.52 18.13
CA ARG A 119 -9.45 2.25 18.43
C ARG A 119 -9.61 3.75 18.26
N TYR A 120 -10.30 4.22 17.22
CA TYR A 120 -10.63 5.64 17.07
C TYR A 120 -11.44 6.15 18.26
N GLN A 121 -12.43 5.39 18.72
CA GLN A 121 -13.25 5.76 19.88
C GLN A 121 -12.45 5.79 21.18
N ALA A 122 -11.60 4.79 21.41
CA ALA A 122 -10.76 4.71 22.60
C ALA A 122 -9.78 5.89 22.70
N HIS A 123 -9.29 6.39 21.57
CA HIS A 123 -8.39 7.54 21.52
C HIS A 123 -9.11 8.87 21.27
N ALA A 124 -10.44 8.88 21.23
CA ALA A 124 -11.22 10.08 20.97
C ALA A 124 -10.93 11.14 22.03
N GLY A 125 -10.54 12.34 21.58
CA GLY A 125 -10.21 13.44 22.48
C GLY A 125 -8.82 13.40 23.12
N HIS A 126 -8.04 12.33 22.93
CA HIS A 126 -6.61 12.36 23.21
C HIS A 126 -5.92 13.32 22.22
N PRO A 127 -5.09 14.26 22.71
CA PRO A 127 -4.32 15.12 21.82
C PRO A 127 -3.16 14.30 21.23
N ILE A 128 -3.15 14.16 19.91
CA ILE A 128 -1.97 13.74 19.13
C ILE A 128 -1.54 14.96 18.33
N ASP A 129 -0.29 15.41 18.51
CA ASP A 129 0.27 16.60 17.86
C ASP A 129 -0.61 17.85 18.00
N GLY A 130 -1.21 18.03 19.18
CA GLY A 130 -2.10 19.16 19.49
C GLY A 130 -3.48 19.11 18.83
N LYS A 131 -3.81 18.03 18.10
CA LYS A 131 -5.13 17.81 17.48
C LYS A 131 -5.88 16.70 18.22
N ARG A 132 -7.17 16.92 18.49
CA ARG A 132 -8.04 15.88 19.03
C ARG A 132 -8.43 14.91 17.93
N ILE A 133 -8.28 13.63 18.19
CA ILE A 133 -8.76 12.58 17.28
C ILE A 133 -10.30 12.63 17.25
N PRO A 134 -10.90 12.82 16.07
CA PRO A 134 -12.35 12.77 15.93
C PRO A 134 -12.83 11.32 15.86
N ALA A 135 -14.00 11.05 16.44
CA ALA A 135 -14.60 9.74 16.40
C ALA A 135 -16.12 9.85 16.49
N CYS A 136 -16.81 8.95 15.80
CA CYS A 136 -18.22 8.69 16.06
C CYS A 136 -18.36 8.11 17.48
N ARG A 137 -19.36 8.58 18.25
CA ARG A 137 -19.61 8.07 19.61
C ARG A 137 -20.47 6.81 19.65
N GLY A 138 -21.24 6.54 18.59
CA GLY A 138 -22.10 5.36 18.51
C GLY A 138 -21.27 4.08 18.42
N ALA A 139 -21.71 3.01 19.08
CA ALA A 139 -21.04 1.71 19.00
C ALA A 139 -21.12 1.13 17.58
N TRP A 140 -20.10 0.36 17.18
CA TRP A 140 -20.01 -0.22 15.83
C TRP A 140 -21.27 -1.03 15.47
N GLU A 141 -21.80 -1.79 16.41
CA GLU A 141 -22.95 -2.68 16.26
C GLU A 141 -24.25 -1.91 15.98
N THR A 142 -24.30 -0.63 16.35
CA THR A 142 -25.47 0.25 16.13
C THR A 142 -25.50 0.84 14.72
N LEU A 143 -24.41 0.73 13.96
CA LEU A 143 -24.36 1.17 12.58
C LEU A 143 -25.16 0.21 11.69
N ILE A 144 -25.96 0.78 10.79
CA ILE A 144 -26.68 0.00 9.79
C ILE A 144 -25.69 -0.79 8.92
N LYS A 145 -26.08 -1.98 8.48
CA LYS A 145 -25.23 -2.91 7.73
C LYS A 145 -24.53 -2.25 6.53
N PRO A 146 -25.21 -1.46 5.66
CA PRO A 146 -24.54 -0.80 4.53
C PRO A 146 -23.42 0.15 4.93
N THR A 147 -23.57 0.85 6.07
CA THR A 147 -22.51 1.69 6.60
C THR A 147 -21.32 0.85 7.02
N ARG A 148 -21.53 -0.24 7.79
CA ARG A 148 -20.43 -1.11 8.21
C ARG A 148 -19.65 -1.71 7.02
N GLU A 149 -20.36 -2.06 5.95
CA GLU A 149 -19.76 -2.55 4.71
C GLU A 149 -18.91 -1.46 4.03
N LEU A 150 -19.40 -0.22 3.95
CA LEU A 150 -18.64 0.91 3.40
C LEU A 150 -17.37 1.20 4.21
N LEU A 151 -17.45 1.09 5.53
CA LEU A 151 -16.34 1.38 6.45
C LEU A 151 -15.27 0.27 6.47
N THR A 152 -15.41 -0.80 5.68
CA THR A 152 -14.30 -1.74 5.43
C THR A 152 -13.18 -1.08 4.63
N ASN A 153 -13.48 -0.02 3.87
CA ASN A 153 -12.46 0.80 3.22
C ASN A 153 -11.79 1.72 4.27
N PRO A 154 -10.45 1.62 4.47
CA PRO A 154 -9.74 2.41 5.48
C PRO A 154 -9.92 3.93 5.33
N LEU A 155 -9.96 4.43 4.09
CA LEU A 155 -10.16 5.85 3.81
C LEU A 155 -11.57 6.29 4.22
N TYR A 156 -12.60 5.51 3.87
CA TYR A 156 -13.98 5.83 4.25
C TYR A 156 -14.20 5.74 5.76
N LEU A 157 -13.57 4.78 6.44
CA LEU A 157 -13.56 4.71 7.90
C LEU A 157 -12.97 6.00 8.50
N HIS A 158 -11.80 6.41 8.03
CA HIS A 158 -11.17 7.65 8.50
C HIS A 158 -12.07 8.87 8.26
N LEU A 159 -12.58 9.05 7.03
CA LEU A 159 -13.45 10.17 6.68
C LEU A 159 -14.76 10.17 7.47
N PHE A 160 -15.33 9.00 7.74
CA PHE A 160 -16.51 8.86 8.58
C PHE A 160 -16.23 9.36 10.00
N MET A 161 -15.10 8.97 10.61
CA MET A 161 -14.71 9.47 11.93
C MET A 161 -14.48 10.98 11.94
N GLU A 162 -13.81 11.48 10.90
CA GLU A 162 -13.52 12.89 10.66
C GLU A 162 -14.78 13.77 10.59
N ALA A 163 -15.87 13.25 10.04
CA ALA A 163 -17.15 13.97 9.99
C ALA A 163 -17.66 14.36 11.40
N PHE A 164 -17.27 13.62 12.44
CA PHE A 164 -17.65 13.90 13.83
C PHE A 164 -16.70 14.84 14.57
N ARG A 165 -15.70 15.41 13.89
CA ARG A 165 -14.73 16.37 14.45
C ARG A 165 -15.38 17.64 15.05
N ARG A 166 -16.65 17.94 14.73
CA ARG A 166 -17.31 19.22 15.09
C ARG A 166 -18.71 19.17 15.69
N SER A 167 -19.25 18.01 16.09
CA SER A 167 -20.62 17.95 16.66
C SER A 167 -20.74 18.51 18.10
N GLY A 168 -19.64 18.90 18.75
CA GLY A 168 -19.61 19.43 20.12
C GLY A 168 -19.70 20.95 20.29
N ARG A 169 -20.02 21.71 19.22
CA ARG A 169 -20.14 23.20 19.27
C ARG A 169 -21.54 23.71 18.86
N ARG A 170 -22.60 23.00 19.21
CA ARG A 170 -23.96 23.59 19.25
C ARG A 170 -24.49 23.48 20.67
N GLY A 171 -24.18 24.51 21.44
CA GLY A 171 -24.51 24.66 22.85
C GLY A 171 -24.15 26.09 23.27
N ARG A 172 -24.84 27.06 22.68
CA ARG A 172 -25.08 28.40 23.22
C ARG A 172 -26.51 28.76 22.87
#